data_AF-A0A4Y2CZM3-F1
#
_entry.id   AF-A0A4Y2CZM3-F1
#
_cell.length_a   1.000
_cell.length_b   1.000
_cell.length_c   1.000
_cell.angle_alpha   90.00
_cell.angle_beta   90.00
_cell.angle_gamma   90.00
#
_symmetry.space_group_name_H-M   'P 1'
#
loop_
_entity.id
_entity.type
_entity.pdbx_description
1 polymer ?
#
loop_
_entity_poly.entity_id
_entity_poly.type
_entity_poly.pdbx_seq_one_letter_code
_entity_poly.pdbx_strand_id
1 'polypeptide(L)'
;MIMILSHGNSNVERGFSINKRLFMENMKEQTLIARRIVYDSIQANGGISNFEVSKQFILSVRNSRAKYEEYKEKKRKEEKELSENLKRKREAENKLKELKAKKFRILEVAQ
;
A
#
# COMPACT_ATOMS: atom_id res chain seq x y z
N MET A 1 4.13 5.99 53.56
CA MET A 1 3.71 6.62 52.29
C MET A 1 4.24 5.75 51.15
N ILE A 2 3.40 4.87 50.61
CA ILE A 2 3.77 3.92 49.56
C ILE A 2 3.51 4.61 48.22
N MET A 3 4.58 4.91 47.47
CA MET A 3 4.48 5.48 46.13
C MET A 3 4.12 4.38 45.14
N ILE A 4 2.82 4.16 44.94
CA ILE A 4 2.31 3.31 43.86
C ILE A 4 2.42 4.14 42.58
N LEU A 5 3.59 4.12 41.94
CA LEU A 5 3.70 4.55 40.55
C LEU A 5 2.85 3.56 39.74
N SER A 6 1.69 4.01 39.26
CA SER A 6 0.89 3.29 38.28
C SER A 6 1.80 2.92 37.11
N HIS A 7 2.18 1.65 37.03
CA HIS A 7 2.88 1.05 35.90
C HIS A 7 1.92 0.91 34.70
N GLY A 8 1.18 1.99 34.38
CA GLY A 8 0.33 2.11 33.18
C GLY A 8 1.13 2.23 31.87
N ASN A 9 2.46 2.07 31.93
CA ASN A 9 3.36 1.89 30.79
C ASN A 9 4.23 0.64 30.99
N SER A 10 3.69 -0.38 31.66
CA SER A 10 4.32 -1.69 31.69
C SER A 10 4.47 -2.19 30.25
N ASN A 11 5.72 -2.31 29.83
CA ASN A 11 6.24 -2.85 28.57
C ASN A 11 5.72 -4.27 28.20
N VAL A 12 4.74 -4.78 28.95
CA VAL A 12 4.19 -6.14 28.95
C VAL A 12 3.16 -6.33 27.82
N GLU A 13 2.46 -5.28 27.36
CA GLU A 13 1.54 -5.42 26.21
C GLU A 13 2.27 -5.59 24.86
N ARG A 14 3.57 -5.27 24.78
CA ARG A 14 4.40 -5.58 23.59
C ARG A 14 4.65 -7.09 23.39
N GLY A 15 4.25 -7.92 24.34
CA GLY A 15 4.34 -9.39 24.29
C GLY A 15 3.13 -10.08 23.65
N PHE A 16 1.98 -9.39 23.53
CA PHE A 16 0.73 -9.99 23.02
C PHE A 16 0.50 -9.82 21.53
N SER A 17 1.44 -9.21 20.80
CA SER A 17 1.35 -9.20 19.35
C SER A 17 1.86 -10.55 18.82
N ILE A 18 0.93 -11.50 18.68
CA ILE A 18 1.14 -12.80 17.99
C ILE A 18 1.80 -12.58 16.62
N ASN A 19 1.52 -11.43 16.00
CA ASN A 19 2.01 -11.05 14.69
C ASN A 19 3.34 -10.27 14.70
N LYS A 20 3.94 -9.97 15.87
CA LYS A 20 5.21 -9.21 15.96
C LYS A 20 6.33 -9.84 15.12
N ARG A 21 6.34 -11.17 14.98
CA ARG A 21 7.31 -11.92 14.17
C ARG A 21 7.09 -11.78 12.65
N LEU A 22 5.90 -11.37 12.22
CA LEU A 22 5.54 -11.12 10.81
C LEU A 22 5.93 -9.71 10.34
N PHE A 23 6.03 -8.75 11.25
CA PHE A 23 6.41 -7.38 10.94
C PHE A 23 7.94 -7.25 10.80
N MET A 24 8.37 -6.56 9.75
CA MET A 24 9.72 -6.01 9.61
C MET A 24 9.60 -4.50 9.38
N GLU A 25 10.64 -3.74 9.72
CA GLU A 25 10.67 -2.30 9.48
C GLU A 25 10.47 -2.00 7.98
N ASN A 26 9.70 -0.95 7.68
CA ASN A 26 9.42 -0.48 6.31
C ASN A 26 8.70 -1.48 5.38
N MET A 27 7.97 -2.47 5.93
CA MET A 27 7.13 -3.34 5.11
C MET A 27 5.93 -2.59 4.54
N LYS A 28 5.67 -2.79 3.25
CA LYS A 28 4.40 -2.42 2.63
C LYS A 28 3.32 -3.43 3.01
N GLU A 29 2.07 -2.98 3.08
CA GLU A 29 0.91 -3.83 3.38
C GLU A 29 0.84 -5.07 2.46
N GLN A 30 1.07 -4.88 1.15
CA GLN A 30 1.10 -5.98 0.18
C GLN A 30 2.14 -7.05 0.53
N THR A 31 3.31 -6.65 1.05
CA THR A 31 4.37 -7.57 1.47
C THR A 31 3.96 -8.34 2.72
N LEU A 32 3.24 -7.70 3.64
CA LEU A 32 2.71 -8.35 4.83
C LEU A 32 1.66 -9.41 4.47
N ILE A 33 0.72 -9.08 3.57
CA ILE A 33 -0.29 -10.01 3.08
C ILE A 33 0.38 -11.21 2.40
N ALA A 34 1.35 -10.97 1.50
CA ALA A 34 2.08 -12.03 0.83
C ALA A 34 2.80 -12.97 1.81
N ARG A 35 3.46 -12.41 2.84
CA ARG A 35 4.13 -13.21 3.87
C ARG A 35 3.13 -14.03 4.68
N ARG A 36 1.95 -13.47 4.97
CA ARG A 36 0.90 -14.17 5.70
C ARG A 36 0.36 -15.35 4.90
N ILE A 37 0.11 -15.16 3.60
CA ILE A 37 -0.32 -16.24 2.69
C ILE A 37 0.67 -17.42 2.71
N VAL A 38 1.98 -17.13 2.65
CA VAL A 38 3.02 -18.17 2.70
C VAL A 38 3.04 -18.88 4.07
N TYR A 39 2.91 -18.14 5.16
CA TYR A 39 2.88 -18.74 6.49
C TYR A 39 1.67 -19.66 6.67
N ASP A 40 0.49 -19.17 6.31
CA ASP A 40 -0.76 -19.93 6.44
C ASP A 40 -0.77 -21.15 5.53
N SER A 41 -0.20 -21.07 4.32
CA SER A 41 -0.10 -22.23 3.42
C SER A 41 0.83 -23.31 3.97
N ILE A 42 1.96 -22.94 4.56
CA ILE A 42 2.88 -23.90 5.19
C ILE A 42 2.22 -24.55 6.42
N GLN A 43 1.52 -23.76 7.24
CA GLN A 43 0.82 -24.29 8.40
C GLN A 43 -0.32 -25.23 8.03
N ALA A 44 -1.09 -24.89 6.99
CA ALA A 44 -2.16 -25.75 6.48
C ALA A 44 -1.65 -27.11 5.97
N ASN A 45 -0.43 -27.17 5.44
CA ASN A 45 0.20 -28.42 5.02
C ASN A 45 0.82 -29.23 6.19
N GLY A 46 0.66 -28.80 7.44
CA GLY A 46 1.23 -29.48 8.60
C GLY A 46 2.73 -29.24 8.77
N GLY A 47 3.24 -28.12 8.25
CA GLY A 47 4.63 -27.71 8.38
C GLY A 47 5.45 -27.92 7.11
N ILE A 48 6.70 -27.48 7.14
CA ILE A 48 7.56 -27.41 5.95
C ILE A 48 7.95 -28.79 5.41
N SER A 49 8.02 -29.80 6.28
CA SER A 49 8.40 -31.17 5.93
C SER A 49 7.36 -31.88 5.07
N ASN A 50 6.10 -31.47 5.19
CA ASN A 50 4.98 -32.06 4.47
C ASN A 50 4.59 -31.25 3.23
N PHE A 51 5.33 -30.17 2.92
CA PHE A 51 5.02 -29.30 1.80
C PHE A 51 5.48 -29.92 0.48
N GLU A 52 4.52 -30.38 -0.33
CA GLU A 52 4.81 -30.96 -1.63
C GLU A 52 5.11 -29.87 -2.68
N VAL A 53 6.32 -29.92 -3.26
CA VAL A 53 6.73 -29.01 -4.33
C VAL A 53 6.24 -29.54 -5.67
N SER A 54 5.07 -29.06 -6.10
CA SER A 54 4.49 -29.44 -7.39
C SER A 54 5.26 -28.84 -8.57
N LYS A 55 5.19 -29.49 -9.74
CA LYS A 55 5.79 -28.98 -10.99
C LYS A 55 5.23 -27.60 -11.39
N GLN A 56 3.95 -27.35 -11.10
CA GLN A 56 3.31 -26.07 -11.35
C GLN A 56 3.90 -24.96 -10.47
N PHE A 57 4.22 -25.28 -9.20
CA PHE A 57 4.88 -24.34 -8.30
C PHE A 57 6.25 -23.92 -8.84
N ILE A 58 7.05 -24.89 -9.29
CA ILE A 58 8.38 -24.63 -9.91
C ILE A 58 8.24 -23.72 -11.13
N LEU A 59 7.27 -24.00 -12.02
CA LEU A 59 7.01 -23.18 -13.19
C LEU A 59 6.58 -21.74 -12.81
N SER A 60 5.72 -21.61 -11.80
CA SER A 60 5.28 -20.31 -11.29
C SER A 60 6.46 -19.49 -10.75
N VAL A 61 7.35 -20.11 -9.97
CA VAL A 61 8.55 -19.47 -9.44
C VAL A 61 9.49 -19.06 -10.57
N ARG A 62 9.70 -19.91 -11.59
CA ARG A 62 10.52 -19.57 -12.76
C ARG A 62 9.98 -18.33 -13.50
N ASN A 63 8.67 -18.20 -13.62
CA ASN A 63 8.03 -17.06 -14.29
C ASN A 63 7.85 -15.82 -13.40
N SER A 64 8.11 -15.93 -12.10
CA SER A 64 7.85 -14.85 -11.12
C SER A 64 8.65 -13.58 -11.43
N ARG A 65 9.89 -13.73 -11.93
CA ARG A 65 10.73 -12.57 -12.27
C ARG A 65 10.15 -11.78 -13.43
N ALA A 66 9.70 -12.46 -14.49
CA ALA A 66 9.09 -11.80 -15.65
C ALA A 66 7.81 -11.06 -15.24
N LYS A 67 6.94 -11.70 -14.43
CA LYS A 67 5.73 -11.08 -13.89
C LYS A 67 6.04 -9.83 -13.05
N TYR A 68 7.13 -9.85 -12.28
CA TYR A 68 7.55 -8.71 -11.48
C TYR A 68 8.00 -7.52 -12.33
N GLU A 69 8.78 -7.75 -13.39
CA GLU A 69 9.16 -6.66 -14.30
C GLU A 69 7.95 -6.08 -15.03
N GLU A 70 7.01 -6.92 -15.47
CA GLU A 70 5.74 -6.46 -16.06
C GLU A 70 4.94 -5.59 -15.08
N TYR A 71 4.86 -6.00 -13.81
CA TYR A 71 4.20 -5.22 -12.76
C TYR A 71 4.87 -3.86 -12.54
N LYS A 72 6.21 -3.80 -12.53
CA LYS A 72 6.94 -2.53 -12.38
C LYS A 72 6.65 -1.57 -13.52
N GLU A 73 6.63 -2.06 -14.76
CA GLU A 73 6.34 -1.24 -15.92
C GLU A 73 4.89 -0.73 -15.92
N LYS A 74 3.92 -1.58 -15.55
CA LYS A 74 2.52 -1.15 -15.37
C LYS A 74 2.40 -0.06 -14.33
N LYS A 75 3.00 -0.27 -13.15
CA LYS A 75 2.96 0.71 -12.07
C LYS A 75 3.59 2.05 -12.48
N ARG A 76 4.70 2.02 -13.22
CA ARG A 76 5.34 3.23 -13.74
C ARG A 76 4.44 3.98 -14.74
N LYS A 77 3.66 3.27 -15.55
CA LYS A 77 2.67 3.87 -16.47
C LYS A 77 1.51 4.49 -15.71
N GLU A 78 0.94 3.77 -14.75
CA GLU A 78 -0.14 4.26 -13.88
C GLU A 78 0.25 5.53 -13.12
N GLU A 79 1.46 5.58 -12.56
CA GLU A 79 1.98 6.76 -11.87
C GLU A 79 2.12 7.96 -12.81
N LYS A 80 2.57 7.75 -14.06
CA LYS A 80 2.65 8.80 -15.07
C LYS A 80 1.26 9.30 -15.46
N GLU A 81 0.33 8.41 -15.77
CA GLU A 81 -1.05 8.76 -16.14
C GLU A 81 -1.76 9.51 -15.01
N LEU A 82 -1.59 9.07 -13.76
CA LEU A 82 -2.12 9.78 -12.60
C LEU A 82 -1.55 11.20 -12.49
N SER A 83 -0.24 11.36 -12.70
CA SER A 83 0.41 12.67 -12.66
C SER A 83 -0.09 13.61 -13.76
N GLU A 84 -0.31 13.10 -14.97
CA GLU A 84 -0.85 13.87 -16.09
C GLU A 84 -2.31 14.25 -15.86
N ASN A 85 -3.12 13.31 -15.36
CA ASN A 85 -4.51 13.57 -15.02
C ASN A 85 -4.64 14.63 -13.93
N LEU A 86 -3.77 14.61 -12.91
CA LEU A 86 -3.72 15.65 -11.88
C LEU A 86 -3.35 17.02 -12.46
N LYS A 87 -2.40 17.09 -13.39
CA LYS A 87 -2.04 18.34 -14.09
C LYS A 87 -3.21 18.88 -14.90
N ARG A 88 -3.86 18.03 -15.71
CA ARG A 88 -5.04 18.40 -16.50
C ARG A 88 -6.19 18.91 -15.62
N LYS A 89 -6.44 18.25 -14.49
CA LYS A 89 -7.47 18.69 -13.53
C LYS A 89 -7.15 20.08 -12.96
N ARG A 90 -5.90 20.34 -12.57
CA ARG A 90 -5.46 21.66 -12.09
C ARG A 90 -5.60 22.74 -13.16
N GLU A 91 -5.24 22.45 -14.40
CA GLU A 91 -5.40 23.38 -15.52
C GLU A 91 -6.88 23.71 -15.78
N ALA A 92 -7.75 22.71 -15.74
CA ALA A 92 -9.19 22.91 -15.88
C ALA A 92 -9.77 23.76 -14.74
N GLU A 93 -9.35 23.53 -13.49
CA GLU A 93 -9.74 24.33 -12.33
C GLU A 93 -9.28 25.79 -12.45
N ASN A 94 -8.06 26.04 -12.96
CA ASN A 94 -7.54 27.38 -13.18
C ASN A 94 -8.35 28.11 -14.27
N LYS A 95 -8.62 27.46 -15.41
CA LYS A 95 -9.46 28.01 -16.48
C LYS A 95 -10.87 28.34 -15.97
N LEU A 96 -11.45 27.49 -15.11
CA LEU A 96 -12.75 27.73 -14.51
C LEU A 96 -12.73 28.98 -13.60
N LYS A 97 -11.67 29.18 -12.81
CA LYS A 97 -11.51 30.39 -11.98
C LYS A 97 -11.39 31.64 -12.84
N GLU A 98 -10.60 31.60 -13.91
CA GLU A 98 -10.45 32.73 -14.83
C GLU A 98 -11.77 33.09 -15.51
N LEU A 99 -12.53 32.09 -15.99
CA LEU A 99 -13.84 32.30 -16.60
C LEU A 99 -14.84 32.91 -15.62
N LYS A 100 -14.85 32.45 -14.36
CA LYS A 100 -15.68 33.05 -13.30
C LYS A 100 -15.30 34.51 -13.04
N ALA A 101 -14.01 34.82 -12.96
CA ALA A 101 -13.53 36.19 -12.76
C ALA A 101 -13.89 37.10 -13.94
N LYS A 102 -13.77 36.62 -15.19
CA LYS A 102 -14.19 37.37 -16.39
C LYS A 102 -15.70 37.62 -16.40
N LYS A 103 -16.50 36.62 -16.04
CA LYS A 103 -17.97 36.76 -15.93
C LYS A 103 -18.36 37.82 -14.90
N PHE A 104 -17.69 37.84 -13.75
CA PHE A 104 -17.95 38.82 -12.69
C PHE A 104 -17.65 40.25 -13.17
N ARG A 105 -16.50 40.48 -13.82
CA ARG A 105 -16.16 41.80 -14.37
C ARG A 105 -17.15 42.29 -15.42
N ILE A 106 -17.66 41.40 -16.27
CA ILE A 106 -18.66 41.78 -17.29
C ILE A 106 -19.99 42.18 -16.64
N LEU A 107 -20.38 41.49 -15.56
CA LEU A 107 -21.59 41.83 -14.81
C LEU A 107 -21.47 43.18 -14.09
N GLU A 108 -20.30 43.51 -13.53
CA GLU A 108 -20.05 44.82 -12.91
C GLU A 108 -20.04 45.97 -13.93
N VAL A 109 -19.54 45.73 -15.16
CA VAL A 109 -19.51 46.76 -16.22
C VAL A 109 -20.88 46.95 -16.89
N ALA A 110 -21.82 46.01 -16.70
CA ALA A 110 -23.18 46.08 -17.25
C ALA A 110 -24.21 46.71 -16.29
N GLN A 111 -23.80 47.10 -15.08
CA GLN A 111 -24.59 47.91 -14.13
C GLN A 111 -24.18 49.38 -14.20
#